data_AF-A0AAE1BPE4-F1
#
_entry.id   AF-A0AAE1BPE4-F1
#
_cell.length_a   1.000
_cell.length_b   1.000
_cell.length_c   1.000
_cell.angle_alpha   90.00
_cell.angle_beta   90.00
_cell.angle_gamma   90.00
#
_symmetry.space_group_name_H-M   'P 1'
#
loop_
_entity.id
_entity.type
_entity.pdbx_description
1 polymer ?
#
loop_
_entity_poly.entity_id
_entity_poly.type
_entity_poly.pdbx_seq_one_letter_code
_entity_poly.pdbx_strand_id
1 'polypeptide(L)'
;MGTLTKKKMQRSNVTYWQCTVRPKRNPCKALLTQRNGKFVKNNVLHNHSPSTGSDIATKVTLQVKKLAAQDLFKPASAIVDDVLLKEMGNAPCPSLPKPQGYAK
;
A
#
# COMPACT_ATOMS: atom_id res chain seq x y z
N MET A 1 -5.68 3.85 2.49
CA MET A 1 -6.30 3.42 1.20
C MET A 1 -5.25 3.26 0.09
N GLY A 2 -4.15 2.56 0.35
CA GLY A 2 -3.17 2.20 -0.68
C GLY A 2 -3.63 0.95 -1.42
N THR A 3 -4.43 1.08 -2.48
CA THR A 3 -4.81 -0.07 -3.29
C THR A 3 -3.70 -0.35 -4.30
N LEU A 4 -3.08 -1.52 -4.22
CA LEU A 4 -2.11 -1.97 -5.21
C LEU A 4 -2.83 -2.10 -6.56
N THR A 5 -2.45 -1.26 -7.51
CA THR A 5 -2.97 -1.29 -8.87
C THR A 5 -1.85 -1.62 -9.85
N LYS A 6 -2.14 -2.48 -10.83
CA LYS A 6 -1.24 -2.79 -11.94
C LYS A 6 -1.72 -2.09 -13.21
N LYS A 7 -0.78 -1.59 -14.01
CA LYS A 7 -1.07 -1.07 -15.35
C LYS A 7 -1.66 -2.20 -16.18
N LYS A 8 -2.92 -2.07 -16.58
CA LYS A 8 -3.62 -3.04 -17.41
C LYS A 8 -3.41 -2.74 -18.89
N MET A 9 -3.54 -1.47 -19.26
CA MET A 9 -3.48 -1.01 -20.64
C MET A 9 -3.17 0.48 -20.68
N GLN A 10 -2.39 0.90 -21.68
CA GLN A 10 -2.23 2.31 -22.04
C GLN A 10 -2.76 2.51 -23.45
N ARG A 11 -3.59 3.53 -23.64
CA ARG A 11 -4.08 3.97 -24.94
C ARG A 11 -3.83 5.46 -25.07
N SER A 12 -3.01 5.89 -26.03
CA SER A 12 -2.69 7.30 -26.28
C SER A 12 -2.50 8.11 -24.97
N ASN A 13 -3.53 8.82 -24.51
CA ASN A 13 -3.51 9.68 -23.31
C ASN A 13 -4.23 9.12 -22.07
N VAL A 14 -4.57 7.83 -22.07
CA VAL A 14 -5.30 7.16 -20.99
C VAL A 14 -4.57 5.91 -20.53
N THR A 15 -4.26 5.84 -19.24
CA THR A 15 -3.70 4.64 -18.61
C THR A 15 -4.75 4.02 -17.68
N TYR A 16 -5.08 2.76 -17.92
CA TYR A 16 -5.98 1.98 -17.08
C TYR A 16 -5.16 1.16 -16.09
N TRP A 17 -5.48 1.32 -14.81
CA TRP A 17 -4.88 0.63 -13.70
C TRP A 17 -5.96 -0.26 -13.06
N GLN A 18 -5.68 -1.54 -12.86
CA GLN A 18 -6.63 -2.47 -12.24
C GLN A 18 -6.06 -2.94 -10.90
N CYS A 19 -6.92 -3.15 -9.91
CA CYS A 19 -6.52 -3.80 -8.66
C CYS A 19 -5.76 -5.11 -8.94
N THR A 20 -4.75 -5.45 -8.13
CA THR A 20 -3.96 -6.69 -8.28
C THR A 20 -4.61 -7.93 -7.69
N VAL A 21 -5.60 -7.79 -6.81
CA VAL A 21 -6.24 -8.92 -6.10
C VAL A 21 -7.08 -9.78 -7.05
N ARG A 22 -6.69 -11.06 -7.19
CA ARG A 22 -7.27 -12.04 -8.13
C ARG A 22 -7.49 -13.41 -7.47
N PRO A 23 -8.42 -13.54 -6.51
CA PRO A 23 -8.86 -14.85 -6.03
C PRO A 23 -9.51 -15.67 -7.16
N LYS A 24 -9.44 -16.99 -7.07
CA LYS A 24 -9.84 -17.94 -8.14
C LYS A 24 -11.32 -17.81 -8.58
N ARG A 25 -12.23 -17.42 -7.68
CA ARG A 25 -13.68 -17.32 -7.98
C ARG A 25 -14.17 -15.88 -8.24
N ASN A 26 -13.78 -14.92 -7.41
CA ASN A 26 -14.34 -13.56 -7.45
C ASN A 26 -13.24 -12.48 -7.56
N PRO A 27 -12.60 -12.31 -8.73
CA PRO A 27 -11.52 -11.34 -8.91
C PRO A 27 -12.00 -9.89 -8.75
N CYS A 28 -11.15 -9.05 -8.16
CA CYS A 28 -11.47 -7.64 -7.98
C CYS A 28 -11.52 -6.89 -9.33
N LYS A 29 -12.64 -6.20 -9.57
CA LYS A 29 -12.88 -5.41 -10.80
C LYS A 29 -12.69 -3.91 -10.60
N ALA A 30 -12.21 -3.48 -9.44
CA ALA A 30 -11.87 -2.07 -9.18
C ALA A 30 -10.81 -1.58 -10.19
N LEU A 31 -11.08 -0.42 -10.78
CA LEU A 31 -10.30 0.18 -11.86
C LEU A 31 -10.06 1.66 -11.55
N LEU A 32 -8.85 2.11 -11.83
CA LEU A 32 -8.44 3.51 -11.77
C LEU A 32 -8.00 3.93 -13.17
N THR A 33 -8.58 5.00 -13.67
CA THR A 33 -8.26 5.56 -14.99
C THR A 33 -7.44 6.81 -14.80
N GLN A 34 -6.25 6.87 -15.39
CA GLN A 34 -5.39 8.04 -15.39
C GLN A 34 -5.51 8.75 -16.74
N ARG A 35 -5.95 10.00 -16.74
CA ARG A 35 -6.03 10.85 -17.94
C ARG A 35 -5.47 12.23 -17.60
N ASN A 36 -4.50 12.71 -18.38
CA ASN A 36 -3.88 14.02 -18.18
C ASN A 36 -3.40 14.27 -16.73
N GLY A 37 -2.77 13.26 -16.11
CA GLY A 37 -2.29 13.32 -14.72
C GLY A 37 -3.38 13.19 -13.65
N LYS A 38 -4.68 13.22 -14.01
CA LYS A 38 -5.79 13.01 -13.07
C LYS A 38 -6.17 11.54 -12.99
N PHE A 39 -6.42 11.05 -11.78
CA PHE A 39 -6.87 9.70 -11.51
C PHE A 39 -8.35 9.68 -11.16
N VAL A 40 -9.12 8.86 -11.87
CA VAL A 40 -10.56 8.68 -11.67
C VAL A 40 -10.85 7.21 -11.38
N LYS A 41 -11.42 6.92 -10.22
CA LYS A 41 -11.88 5.57 -9.86
C LYS A 41 -13.20 5.25 -10.55
N ASN A 42 -13.38 4.00 -10.98
CA ASN A 42 -14.69 3.54 -11.42
C ASN A 42 -15.66 3.40 -10.23
N ASN A 43 -16.96 3.24 -10.51
CA ASN A 43 -17.98 3.06 -9.47
C ASN A 43 -17.99 1.63 -8.87
N VAL A 44 -16.89 0.88 -8.99
CA VAL A 44 -16.80 -0.50 -8.49
C VAL A 44 -16.01 -0.49 -7.20
N LEU A 45 -16.66 -0.89 -6.11
CA LEU A 45 -16.00 -1.08 -4.82
C LEU A 45 -15.10 -2.30 -4.83
N HIS A 46 -14.05 -2.26 -4.00
CA HIS A 46 -13.21 -3.43 -3.77
C HIS A 46 -14.03 -4.52 -3.07
N ASN A 47 -13.90 -5.76 -3.55
CA ASN A 47 -14.57 -6.92 -2.99
C ASN A 47 -13.67 -7.71 -2.00
N HIS A 48 -12.63 -7.07 -1.49
CA HIS A 48 -11.66 -7.65 -0.58
C HIS A 48 -11.21 -6.60 0.42
N SER A 49 -10.77 -7.05 1.60
CA SER A 49 -10.11 -6.19 2.58
C SER A 49 -8.74 -5.72 2.04
N PRO A 50 -8.25 -4.55 2.50
CA PRO A 50 -6.85 -4.20 2.33
C PRO A 50 -5.97 -5.24 3.00
N SER A 51 -4.75 -5.42 2.48
CA SER A 51 -3.77 -6.31 3.10
C SER A 51 -3.38 -5.80 4.48
N THR A 52 -3.20 -6.70 5.44
CA THR A 52 -2.75 -6.37 6.80
C THR A 52 -1.47 -5.53 6.75
N GLY A 53 -1.46 -4.40 7.46
CA GLY A 53 -0.32 -3.47 7.47
C GLY A 53 -0.22 -2.54 6.24
N SER A 54 -1.13 -2.64 5.26
CA SER A 54 -1.10 -1.77 4.07
C SER A 54 -1.23 -0.28 4.41
N ASP A 55 -2.07 0.07 5.39
CA ASP A 55 -2.25 1.46 5.79
C ASP A 55 -1.02 2.01 6.51
N ILE A 56 -0.40 1.20 7.39
CA ILE A 56 0.86 1.55 8.07
C ILE A 56 1.98 1.73 7.05
N ALA A 57 2.15 0.76 6.13
CA ALA A 57 3.16 0.85 5.07
C ALA A 57 2.97 2.09 4.18
N THR A 58 1.72 2.46 3.88
CA THR A 58 1.42 3.69 3.14
C THR A 58 1.84 4.92 3.93
N LYS A 59 1.52 4.98 5.23
CA LYS A 59 1.85 6.10 6.11
C LYS A 59 3.37 6.27 6.28
N VAL A 60 4.08 5.17 6.54
CA VAL A 60 5.55 5.12 6.62
C VAL A 60 6.15 5.61 5.31
N THR A 61 5.71 5.08 4.15
CA THR A 61 6.23 5.48 2.84
C THR A 61 6.03 6.97 2.57
N LEU A 62 4.86 7.53 2.92
CA LEU A 62 4.58 8.95 2.76
C LEU A 62 5.49 9.82 3.63
N GLN A 63 5.69 9.43 4.89
CA GLN A 63 6.55 10.15 5.82
C GLN A 63 8.03 10.08 5.42
N VAL A 64 8.52 8.89 5.05
CA VAL A 64 9.90 8.71 4.56
C VAL A 64 10.16 9.60 3.35
N LYS A 65 9.24 9.63 2.37
CA LYS A 65 9.38 10.51 1.20
C LYS A 65 9.39 11.99 1.57
N LYS A 66 8.56 12.40 2.52
CA LYS A 66 8.52 13.78 3.01
C LYS A 66 9.82 14.18 3.70
N LEU A 67 10.35 13.32 4.57
CA LEU A 67 11.59 13.59 5.31
C LEU A 67 12.82 13.54 4.39
N ALA A 68 12.90 12.56 3.50
CA ALA A 68 13.99 12.45 2.53
C ALA A 68 14.05 13.65 1.57
N ALA A 69 12.90 14.28 1.26
CA ALA A 69 12.88 15.50 0.46
C ALA A 69 13.35 16.75 1.24
N GLN A 70 13.25 16.73 2.57
CA GLN A 70 13.68 17.83 3.44
C GLN A 70 15.15 17.71 3.83
N ASP A 71 15.62 16.48 4.07
CA ASP A 71 16.96 16.18 4.55
C ASP A 71 17.66 15.25 3.54
N LEU A 72 18.27 15.87 2.53
CA LEU A 72 18.94 15.17 1.42
C LEU A 72 20.27 14.49 1.84
N PHE A 73 20.85 14.90 2.97
CA PHE A 73 22.16 14.42 3.42
C PHE A 73 22.05 13.31 4.47
N LYS A 74 20.89 13.18 5.13
CA LYS A 74 20.63 12.06 6.03
C LYS A 74 20.44 10.76 5.23
N PRO A 75 21.10 9.66 5.65
CA PRO A 75 20.98 8.39 4.93
C PRO A 75 19.54 7.87 4.96
N ALA A 76 19.11 7.30 3.83
CA ALA A 76 17.76 6.80 3.66
C ALA A 76 17.38 5.73 4.70
N SER A 77 18.33 4.88 5.12
CA SER A 77 18.13 3.87 6.17
C SER A 77 17.74 4.50 7.50
N ALA A 78 18.46 5.52 7.95
CA ALA A 78 18.16 6.19 9.22
C ALA A 78 16.77 6.86 9.20
N ILE A 79 16.37 7.45 8.07
CA ILE A 79 15.02 8.03 7.92
C ILE A 79 13.94 6.93 8.00
N VAL A 80 14.18 5.79 7.36
CA VAL A 80 13.24 4.66 7.39
C VAL A 80 13.09 4.11 8.79
N ASP A 81 14.21 3.90 9.51
CA ASP A 81 14.20 3.33 10.86
C ASP A 81 13.46 4.25 11.84
N ASP A 82 13.76 5.55 11.83
CA ASP A 82 13.10 6.55 12.67
C ASP A 82 11.58 6.59 12.44
N VAL A 83 11.16 6.56 11.17
CA VAL A 83 9.74 6.58 10.80
C VAL A 83 9.06 5.27 11.19
N LEU A 84 9.72 4.14 10.96
CA LEU A 84 9.18 2.83 11.27
C LEU A 84 8.94 2.67 12.78
N LEU A 85 9.92 3.05 13.60
CA LEU A 85 9.84 3.03 15.07
C LEU A 85 8.71 3.93 15.60
N LYS A 86 8.48 5.08 14.96
CA LYS A 86 7.41 6.00 15.35
C LYS A 86 6.01 5.46 15.03
N GLU A 87 5.86 4.76 13.91
CA GLU A 87 4.58 4.28 13.40
C GLU A 87 4.20 2.89 13.94
N MET A 88 5.20 2.06 14.26
CA MET A 88 5.00 0.78 14.94
C MET A 88 4.88 1.01 16.44
N GLY A 89 3.65 1.08 16.95
CA GLY A 89 3.40 1.09 18.40
C GLY A 89 3.86 -0.21 19.08
N ASN A 90 3.85 -0.24 20.41
CA ASN A 90 4.30 -1.39 21.21
C ASN A 90 3.35 -2.61 21.19
N ALA A 91 2.39 -2.62 20.26
CA ALA A 91 1.39 -3.67 20.14
C ALA A 91 1.93 -4.84 19.29
N PRO A 92 1.51 -6.09 19.57
CA PRO A 92 1.89 -7.24 18.75
C PRO A 92 1.50 -7.01 17.29
N CYS A 93 2.46 -7.19 16.38
CA CYS A 93 2.22 -7.03 14.95
C CYS A 93 1.11 -8.01 14.51
N PRO A 94 -0.02 -7.54 13.95
CA PRO A 94 -1.16 -8.39 13.61
C PRO A 94 -0.84 -9.36 12.44
N SER A 95 0.26 -9.12 11.73
CA SER A 95 0.79 -9.98 10.69
C SER A 95 1.64 -11.15 11.23
N LEU A 96 1.98 -11.15 12.52
CA LEU A 96 2.74 -12.24 13.13
C LEU A 96 1.86 -13.48 13.27
N PRO A 97 2.41 -14.69 13.00
CA PRO A 97 1.72 -15.93 13.32
C PRO A 97 1.34 -15.95 14.79
N LYS A 98 0.13 -16.43 15.12
CA LYS A 98 -0.20 -16.71 16.52
C LYS A 98 0.80 -17.74 17.04
N PRO A 99 1.39 -17.53 18.24
CA PRO A 99 2.27 -18.53 18.82
C PRO A 99 1.49 -19.85 18.97
N GLN A 100 1.92 -20.88 18.23
CA GLN A 100 1.38 -22.22 18.36
C GLN A 100 2.03 -22.86 19.59
N GLY A 101 1.23 -22.99 20.66
CA GLY A 101 1.43 -23.87 21.81
C GLY A 101 2.86 -24.15 22.28
N TYR A 102 3.38 -23.33 23.20
CA TYR A 102 4.31 -23.82 24.22
C TYR A 102 3.47 -24.25 25.45
N ALA A 103 2.72 -25.34 25.32
CA ALA A 103 2.14 -26.02 26.49
C ALA A 103 3.15 -27.08 26.94
N LYS A 104 3.62 -26.98 28.18
CA LYS A 104 4.19 -28.09 28.95
C LYS A 104 3.15 -28.53 29.96
#